data_AF-A0A452XGE2-F1
#
_entry.id   AF-A0A452XGE2-F1
#
_cell.length_a   1.000
_cell.length_b   1.000
_cell.length_c   1.000
_cell.angle_alpha   90.00
_cell.angle_beta   90.00
_cell.angle_gamma   90.00
#
_symmetry.space_group_name_H-M   'P 1'
#
loop_
_entity.id
_entity.type
_entity.pdbx_description
1 polymer ?
#
loop_
_entity_poly.entity_id
_entity_poly.type
_entity_poly.pdbx_seq_one_letter_code
_entity_poly.pdbx_strand_id
1 'polypeptide(L)'
;MWECLDFFAVLPGNNSGLDMSVAIPRGAKHALKMSMGYFDKYLIGVYDLKRDAFVADTIVDDCRLWLKIDYGNFYASKSFFDSKKGRRIIWGWSKEADCRSDDVATGWAGIHTIPRTIWLDSDGKQLLQWPVDEIESLRTNEINHQGLEFNKGDLFEINGVDNFQADVEIDFELTSIDDADPFDPSWLLDAEKHCCEAGASVHGGIGPFGLVILASNNMEEHTTVHFRVYKSLQKYMILIRSD
;
A
#
# COMPACT_ATOMS: atom_id res chain seq x y z
N MET A 1 20.64 -11.28 -2.71
CA MET A 1 20.15 -11.65 -4.05
C MET A 1 19.10 -10.64 -4.47
N TRP A 2 19.05 -10.27 -5.76
CA TRP A 2 17.91 -9.55 -6.34
C TRP A 2 17.09 -10.55 -7.14
N GLU A 3 15.81 -10.63 -6.86
CA GLU A 3 14.88 -11.55 -7.52
C GLU A 3 13.81 -10.76 -8.28
N CYS A 4 13.14 -11.44 -9.22
CA CYS A 4 11.96 -10.92 -9.92
C CYS A 4 12.06 -9.45 -10.34
N LEU A 5 13.18 -9.11 -11.00
CA LEU A 5 13.44 -7.76 -11.49
C LEU A 5 12.34 -7.31 -12.45
N ASP A 6 12.02 -6.03 -12.38
CA ASP A 6 11.15 -5.35 -13.33
C ASP A 6 11.66 -3.94 -13.59
N PHE A 7 11.54 -3.48 -14.82
CA PHE A 7 12.06 -2.19 -15.25
C PHE A 7 11.13 -1.57 -16.29
N PHE A 8 10.57 -0.41 -15.97
CA PHE A 8 9.60 0.24 -16.82
C PHE A 8 9.62 1.77 -16.70
N ALA A 9 9.22 2.44 -17.78
CA ALA A 9 9.09 3.88 -17.81
C ALA A 9 7.75 4.32 -17.19
N VAL A 10 7.79 5.50 -16.57
CA VAL A 10 6.65 6.16 -15.93
C VAL A 10 6.72 7.67 -16.18
N LEU A 11 5.57 8.34 -16.26
CA LEU A 11 5.51 9.80 -16.40
C LEU A 11 4.87 10.41 -15.14
N PRO A 12 5.53 11.37 -14.47
CA PRO A 12 4.96 12.00 -13.26
C PRO A 12 3.57 12.59 -13.52
N GLY A 13 2.62 12.28 -12.65
CA GLY A 13 1.25 12.83 -12.69
C GLY A 13 0.38 12.28 -13.82
N ASN A 14 0.83 11.25 -14.53
CA ASN A 14 0.04 10.56 -15.56
C ASN A 14 -0.23 9.13 -15.12
N ASN A 15 -1.51 8.76 -15.03
CA ASN A 15 -1.95 7.41 -14.68
C ASN A 15 -1.87 6.40 -15.84
N SER A 16 -1.50 6.85 -17.04
CA SER A 16 -1.29 6.00 -18.21
C SER A 16 0.02 5.22 -18.10
N GLY A 17 0.00 3.97 -18.56
CA GLY A 17 1.18 3.15 -18.73
C GLY A 17 1.96 3.58 -19.97
N LEU A 18 3.28 3.40 -19.92
CA LEU A 18 4.14 3.58 -21.09
C LEU A 18 4.52 2.22 -21.68
N ASP A 19 4.36 2.12 -23.00
CA ASP A 19 4.88 1.04 -23.81
C ASP A 19 6.39 1.21 -23.96
N MET A 20 7.15 0.18 -23.62
CA MET A 20 8.62 0.20 -23.70
C MET A 20 9.15 -0.12 -25.11
N SER A 21 8.27 -0.50 -26.05
CA SER A 21 8.64 -0.76 -27.44
C SER A 21 8.67 0.49 -28.33
N VAL A 22 8.17 1.62 -27.81
CA VAL A 22 8.12 2.91 -28.52
C VAL A 22 9.07 3.93 -27.90
N ALA A 23 9.22 5.09 -28.56
CA ALA A 23 10.03 6.17 -28.03
C ALA A 23 9.47 6.67 -26.70
N ILE A 24 10.29 6.57 -25.64
CA ILE A 24 9.94 7.06 -24.31
C ILE A 24 9.85 8.60 -24.33
N PRO A 25 8.74 9.20 -23.85
CA PRO A 25 8.54 10.64 -23.90
C PRO A 25 9.57 11.39 -23.04
N ARG A 26 9.90 12.63 -23.46
CA ARG A 26 10.75 13.51 -22.65
C ARG A 26 10.10 13.78 -21.29
N GLY A 27 10.90 13.73 -20.23
CA GLY A 27 10.43 13.91 -18.85
C GLY A 27 9.93 12.63 -18.19
N ALA A 28 9.88 11.50 -18.91
CA ALA A 28 9.64 10.20 -18.28
C ALA A 28 10.80 9.83 -17.35
N LYS A 29 10.44 9.19 -16.25
CA LYS A 29 11.35 8.49 -15.34
C LYS A 29 11.25 6.99 -15.59
N HIS A 30 12.07 6.23 -14.88
CA HIS A 30 12.06 4.78 -14.87
C HIS A 30 11.93 4.29 -13.42
N ALA A 31 11.12 3.25 -13.24
CA ALA A 31 11.06 2.48 -12.02
C ALA A 31 11.91 1.23 -12.20
N LEU A 32 12.90 1.05 -11.32
CA LEU A 32 13.64 -0.20 -11.17
C LEU A 32 13.09 -0.91 -9.94
N LYS A 33 12.38 -2.02 -10.15
CA LYS A 33 11.78 -2.84 -9.10
C LYS A 33 12.58 -4.12 -8.92
N MET A 34 12.74 -4.56 -7.68
CA MET A 34 13.40 -5.80 -7.31
C MET A 34 12.77 -6.40 -6.06
N SER A 35 12.73 -7.73 -6.02
CA SER A 35 12.38 -8.49 -4.82
C SER A 35 13.65 -8.74 -4.02
N MET A 36 13.64 -8.34 -2.75
CA MET A 36 14.80 -8.46 -1.84
C MET A 36 14.35 -8.84 -0.43
N GLY A 37 14.84 -9.98 0.06
CA GLY A 37 14.36 -10.52 1.34
C GLY A 37 12.89 -10.89 1.21
N TYR A 38 12.03 -10.30 2.04
CA TYR A 38 10.58 -10.53 2.03
C TYR A 38 9.76 -9.38 1.42
N PHE A 39 10.42 -8.39 0.82
CA PHE A 39 9.74 -7.20 0.29
C PHE A 39 10.10 -6.94 -1.16
N ASP A 40 9.12 -6.42 -1.88
CA ASP A 40 9.31 -5.84 -3.20
C ASP A 40 9.59 -4.36 -3.09
N LYS A 41 10.81 -3.98 -3.44
CA LYS A 41 11.31 -2.60 -3.37
C LYS A 41 11.39 -2.01 -4.77
N TYR A 42 11.40 -0.69 -4.85
CA TYR A 42 11.67 0.01 -6.09
C TYR A 42 12.45 1.31 -5.88
N LEU A 43 13.12 1.73 -6.95
CA LEU A 43 13.80 3.02 -7.06
C LEU A 43 13.24 3.75 -8.27
N ILE A 44 13.13 5.07 -8.16
CA ILE A 44 12.78 5.97 -9.26
C ILE A 44 14.04 6.69 -9.73
N GLY A 45 14.19 6.81 -11.05
CA GLY A 45 15.36 7.45 -11.64
C GLY A 45 15.23 7.68 -13.13
N VAL A 46 16.37 7.89 -13.78
CA VAL A 46 16.48 8.09 -15.23
C VAL A 46 17.36 7.01 -15.83
N TYR A 47 16.99 6.54 -17.02
CA TYR A 47 17.80 5.60 -17.78
C TYR A 47 18.63 6.35 -18.82
N ASP A 48 19.96 6.28 -18.68
CA ASP A 48 20.91 6.82 -19.64
C ASP A 48 21.14 5.80 -20.76
N LEU A 49 20.43 5.96 -21.87
CA LEU A 49 20.53 5.12 -23.06
C LEU A 49 21.95 5.07 -23.66
N LYS A 50 22.77 6.11 -23.48
CA LYS A 50 24.13 6.13 -24.04
C LYS A 50 25.09 5.30 -23.21
N ARG A 51 24.91 5.32 -21.89
CA ARG A 51 25.73 4.57 -20.94
C ARG A 51 25.17 3.18 -20.63
N ASP A 52 23.94 2.90 -21.06
CA ASP A 52 23.18 1.71 -20.69
C ASP A 52 23.10 1.54 -19.17
N ALA A 53 22.72 2.63 -18.48
CA ALA A 53 22.78 2.70 -17.03
C ALA A 53 21.54 3.37 -16.42
N PHE A 54 21.00 2.76 -15.37
CA PHE A 54 19.99 3.38 -14.52
C PHE A 54 20.66 4.28 -13.48
N VAL A 55 20.17 5.51 -13.36
CA VAL A 55 20.62 6.50 -12.39
C VAL A 55 19.44 6.85 -11.50
N ALA A 56 19.44 6.37 -10.26
CA ALA A 56 18.40 6.67 -9.29
C ALA A 56 18.40 8.16 -8.91
N ASP A 57 17.21 8.75 -8.74
CA ASP A 57 17.06 10.15 -8.33
C ASP A 57 17.52 10.36 -6.88
N THR A 58 17.28 9.37 -6.03
CA THR A 58 17.68 9.37 -4.62
C THR A 58 18.20 7.99 -4.28
N ILE A 59 19.42 7.95 -3.72
CA ILE A 59 20.01 6.74 -3.18
C ILE A 59 20.11 6.95 -1.68
N VAL A 60 19.40 6.11 -0.93
CA VAL A 60 19.58 6.00 0.52
C VAL A 60 20.47 4.78 0.76
N ASP A 61 21.58 4.95 1.47
CA ASP A 61 22.56 3.89 1.73
C ASP A 61 21.92 2.68 2.43
N ASP A 62 20.95 2.95 3.31
CA ASP A 62 20.18 1.92 3.97
C ASP A 62 19.00 1.46 3.09
N CYS A 63 19.14 0.27 2.51
CA CYS A 63 18.09 -0.32 1.67
C CYS A 63 16.77 -0.58 2.41
N ARG A 64 16.74 -0.57 3.75
CA ARG A 64 15.49 -0.68 4.54
C ARG A 64 14.58 0.53 4.32
N LEU A 65 15.16 1.67 3.97
CA LEU A 65 14.45 2.94 3.73
C LEU A 65 14.01 3.11 2.27
N TRP A 66 14.29 2.14 1.39
CA TRP A 66 13.80 2.19 0.02
C TRP A 66 12.29 1.96 -0.02
N LEU A 67 11.64 2.59 -1.00
CA LEU A 67 10.20 2.48 -1.21
C LEU A 67 9.83 1.04 -1.55
N LYS A 68 8.65 0.62 -1.07
CA LYS A 68 8.10 -0.71 -1.29
C LYS A 68 6.86 -0.62 -2.17
N ILE A 69 6.65 -1.63 -3.01
CA ILE A 69 5.38 -1.77 -3.76
C ILE A 69 4.22 -2.01 -2.78
N ASP A 70 4.48 -2.77 -1.72
CA ASP A 70 3.50 -3.04 -0.68
C ASP A 70 4.23 -3.19 0.67
N TYR A 71 3.54 -2.85 1.76
CA TYR A 71 4.10 -2.91 3.12
C TYR A 71 3.63 -4.15 3.89
N GLY A 72 2.68 -4.92 3.34
CA GLY A 72 2.21 -6.20 3.88
C GLY A 72 2.80 -7.41 3.16
N ASN A 73 1.99 -8.45 3.02
CA ASN A 73 2.38 -9.73 2.41
C ASN A 73 2.26 -9.67 0.88
N PHE A 74 3.36 -9.29 0.22
CA PHE A 74 3.38 -9.10 -1.22
C PHE A 74 4.79 -9.30 -1.78
N TYR A 75 4.95 -10.22 -2.72
CA TYR A 75 6.25 -10.62 -3.23
C TYR A 75 6.23 -10.97 -4.71
N ALA A 76 7.43 -11.05 -5.30
CA ALA A 76 7.66 -11.49 -6.67
C ALA A 76 6.83 -10.74 -7.73
N SER A 77 6.51 -9.47 -7.47
CA SER A 77 5.64 -8.68 -8.33
C SER A 77 6.24 -8.40 -9.69
N LYS A 78 5.34 -8.29 -10.67
CA LYS A 78 5.69 -8.08 -12.06
C LYS A 78 4.60 -7.25 -12.73
N SER A 79 5.03 -6.26 -13.51
CA SER A 79 4.15 -5.43 -14.29
C SER A 79 4.16 -5.79 -15.76
N PHE A 80 3.10 -5.41 -16.46
CA PHE A 80 3.04 -5.38 -17.91
C PHE A 80 2.24 -4.16 -18.38
N PHE A 81 2.44 -3.79 -19.64
CA PHE A 81 1.66 -2.73 -20.27
C PHE A 81 0.40 -3.32 -20.89
N ASP A 82 -0.77 -2.86 -20.43
CA ASP A 82 -2.07 -3.14 -21.03
C ASP A 82 -2.33 -2.13 -22.14
N SER A 83 -1.99 -2.51 -23.37
CA SER A 83 -2.15 -1.65 -24.55
C SER A 83 -3.61 -1.38 -24.92
N LYS A 84 -4.57 -2.19 -24.44
CA LYS A 84 -5.99 -1.96 -24.72
C LYS A 84 -6.55 -0.80 -23.92
N LYS A 85 -6.10 -0.64 -22.67
CA LYS A 85 -6.53 0.45 -21.78
C LYS A 85 -5.46 1.53 -21.57
N GLY A 86 -4.27 1.38 -22.15
CA GLY A 86 -3.19 2.36 -22.04
C GLY A 86 -2.67 2.51 -20.61
N ARG A 87 -2.68 1.45 -19.81
CA ARG A 87 -2.29 1.46 -18.38
C ARG A 87 -1.23 0.42 -18.07
N ARG A 88 -0.48 0.61 -17.00
CA ARG A 88 0.46 -0.41 -16.51
C ARG A 88 -0.19 -1.14 -15.35
N ILE A 89 -0.23 -2.46 -15.45
CA ILE A 89 -0.83 -3.34 -14.43
C ILE A 89 0.31 -4.06 -13.72
N ILE A 90 0.27 -4.09 -12.38
CA ILE A 90 1.16 -4.88 -11.55
C ILE A 90 0.40 -6.01 -10.85
N TRP A 91 0.99 -7.19 -10.87
CA TRP A 91 0.58 -8.36 -10.11
C TRP A 91 1.59 -8.63 -9.02
N GLY A 92 1.15 -9.19 -7.89
CA GLY A 92 2.05 -9.78 -6.90
C GLY A 92 1.48 -11.05 -6.31
N TRP A 93 2.37 -11.83 -5.72
CA TRP A 93 2.06 -13.05 -5.00
C TRP A 93 1.97 -12.75 -3.50
N SER A 94 0.88 -13.14 -2.87
CA SER A 94 0.78 -13.21 -1.41
C SER A 94 0.96 -14.68 -1.01
N LYS A 95 1.97 -14.95 -0.19
CA LYS A 95 2.12 -16.27 0.43
C LYS A 95 1.09 -16.45 1.53
N GLU A 96 0.93 -17.66 2.01
CA GLU A 96 0.11 -17.91 3.20
C GLU A 96 0.75 -17.29 4.46
N ALA A 97 -0.11 -16.98 5.42
CA ALA A 97 0.28 -16.52 6.77
C ALA A 97 0.11 -17.62 7.82
N ASP A 98 -0.45 -18.78 7.45
CA ASP A 98 -0.64 -19.94 8.30
C ASP A 98 0.62 -20.84 8.30
N CYS A 99 0.48 -22.09 8.78
CA CYS A 99 1.59 -23.03 8.83
C CYS A 99 1.51 -24.09 7.73
N ARG A 100 2.66 -24.66 7.37
CA ARG A 100 2.76 -25.66 6.28
C ARG A 100 1.84 -26.88 6.43
N SER A 101 1.47 -27.28 7.66
CA SER A 101 0.52 -28.38 7.83
C SER A 101 -0.89 -27.98 7.39
N ASP A 102 -1.25 -26.71 7.50
CA ASP A 102 -2.53 -26.17 7.06
C ASP A 102 -2.57 -26.13 5.53
N ASP A 103 -1.51 -25.64 4.86
CA ASP A 103 -1.34 -25.73 3.39
C ASP A 103 -1.61 -27.16 2.87
N VAL A 104 -1.04 -28.17 3.55
CA VAL A 104 -1.16 -29.57 3.17
C VAL A 104 -2.58 -30.09 3.42
N ALA A 105 -3.22 -29.64 4.50
CA ALA A 105 -4.57 -30.05 4.86
C ALA A 105 -5.62 -29.43 3.93
N THR A 106 -5.46 -28.15 3.57
CA THR A 106 -6.36 -27.43 2.63
C THR A 106 -6.10 -27.85 1.18
N GLY A 107 -4.89 -28.29 0.87
CA GLY A 107 -4.50 -28.81 -0.45
C GLY A 107 -4.08 -27.76 -1.46
N TRP A 108 -3.92 -26.50 -1.04
CA TRP A 108 -3.48 -25.39 -1.88
C TRP A 108 -2.74 -24.35 -1.02
N ALA A 109 -1.88 -23.55 -1.66
CA ALA A 109 -1.14 -22.47 -0.99
C ALA A 109 -0.74 -21.38 -2.01
N GLY A 110 -0.84 -20.13 -1.60
CA GLY A 110 -0.48 -18.95 -2.35
C GLY A 110 -1.63 -18.40 -3.19
N ILE A 111 -1.83 -17.08 -3.11
CA ILE A 111 -2.78 -16.34 -3.95
C ILE A 111 -2.09 -15.21 -4.71
N HIS A 112 -2.71 -14.77 -5.79
CA HIS A 112 -2.40 -13.47 -6.37
C HIS A 112 -3.29 -12.39 -5.75
N THR A 113 -2.70 -11.23 -5.47
CA THR A 113 -3.51 -10.06 -5.14
C THR A 113 -4.33 -9.64 -6.36
N ILE A 114 -5.39 -8.87 -6.12
CA ILE A 114 -6.09 -8.17 -7.20
C ILE A 114 -5.07 -7.31 -7.98
N PRO A 115 -5.13 -7.31 -9.32
CA PRO A 115 -4.23 -6.50 -10.13
C PRO A 115 -4.41 -5.02 -9.83
N ARG A 116 -3.31 -4.28 -9.82
CA ARG A 116 -3.33 -2.83 -9.56
C ARG A 116 -2.84 -2.08 -10.78
N THR A 117 -3.53 -1.01 -11.16
CA THR A 117 -2.94 0.02 -12.02
C THR A 117 -1.85 0.71 -11.22
N ILE A 118 -0.67 0.90 -11.81
CA ILE A 118 0.49 1.53 -11.15
C ILE A 118 1.04 2.68 -12.00
N TRP A 119 1.28 3.83 -11.36
CA TRP A 119 1.79 5.03 -12.03
C TRP A 119 2.64 5.88 -11.09
N LEU A 120 3.33 6.89 -11.63
CA LEU A 120 4.18 7.79 -10.84
C LEU A 120 3.37 8.99 -10.37
N ASP A 121 3.43 9.29 -9.06
CA ASP A 121 2.82 10.48 -8.49
C ASP A 121 3.31 11.76 -9.21
N SER A 122 2.48 12.80 -9.16
CA SER A 122 2.73 14.12 -9.71
C SER A 122 4.03 14.76 -9.20
N ASP A 123 4.42 14.51 -7.95
CA ASP A 123 5.67 15.00 -7.38
C ASP A 123 6.91 14.19 -7.82
N GLY A 124 6.68 13.06 -8.48
CA GLY A 124 7.70 12.20 -9.07
C GLY A 124 8.55 11.42 -8.07
N LYS A 125 8.12 11.28 -6.81
CA LYS A 125 8.91 10.61 -5.76
C LYS A 125 8.48 9.18 -5.47
N GLN A 126 7.21 8.85 -5.69
CA GLN A 126 6.65 7.53 -5.36
C GLN A 126 5.66 7.04 -6.40
N LEU A 127 5.51 5.73 -6.49
CA LEU A 127 4.46 5.11 -7.29
C LEU A 127 3.14 5.09 -6.51
N LEU A 128 2.07 5.44 -7.19
CA LEU A 128 0.69 5.26 -6.72
C LEU A 128 0.11 4.00 -7.35
N GLN A 129 -0.82 3.40 -6.63
CA GLN A 129 -1.50 2.18 -7.04
C GLN A 129 -2.98 2.27 -6.74
N TRP A 130 -3.78 1.66 -7.60
CA TRP A 130 -5.22 1.47 -7.37
C TRP A 130 -5.65 0.14 -7.96
N PRO A 131 -6.56 -0.63 -7.33
CA PRO A 131 -7.15 -1.80 -7.95
C PRO A 131 -7.67 -1.48 -9.36
N VAL A 132 -7.57 -2.44 -10.28
CA VAL A 132 -8.11 -2.23 -11.63
C VAL A 132 -9.62 -2.03 -11.60
N ASP A 133 -10.13 -1.04 -12.33
CA ASP A 133 -11.56 -0.67 -12.36
C ASP A 133 -12.51 -1.85 -12.62
N GLU A 134 -12.04 -2.92 -13.28
CA GLU A 134 -12.81 -4.15 -13.50
C GLU A 134 -13.32 -4.79 -12.20
N ILE A 135 -12.60 -4.64 -11.07
CA ILE A 135 -13.06 -5.22 -9.80
C ILE A 135 -14.38 -4.61 -9.33
N GLU A 136 -14.64 -3.35 -9.69
CA GLU A 136 -15.85 -2.64 -9.29
C GLU A 136 -17.12 -3.30 -9.85
N SER A 137 -16.99 -4.07 -10.93
CA SER A 137 -18.11 -4.85 -11.49
C SER A 137 -18.62 -5.98 -10.57
N LEU A 138 -17.85 -6.34 -9.53
CA LEU A 138 -18.25 -7.30 -8.51
C LEU A 138 -19.03 -6.66 -7.35
N ARG A 139 -19.07 -5.33 -7.26
CA ARG A 139 -19.77 -4.61 -6.20
C ARG A 139 -21.28 -4.82 -6.32
N THR A 140 -21.93 -5.15 -5.22
CA THR A 140 -23.39 -5.30 -5.13
C THR A 140 -23.88 -4.71 -3.81
N ASN A 141 -25.18 -4.37 -3.74
CA ASN A 141 -25.84 -3.94 -2.51
C ASN A 141 -25.08 -2.83 -1.76
N GLU A 142 -24.79 -1.71 -2.42
CA GLU A 142 -24.07 -0.59 -1.83
C GLU A 142 -24.77 -0.07 -0.56
N ILE A 143 -23.99 0.11 0.50
CA ILE A 143 -24.42 0.75 1.74
C ILE A 143 -23.55 1.97 1.96
N ASN A 144 -24.20 3.11 2.18
CA ASN A 144 -23.54 4.40 2.30
C ASN A 144 -23.93 5.08 3.61
N HIS A 145 -22.92 5.57 4.34
CA HIS A 145 -23.09 6.37 5.55
C HIS A 145 -22.31 7.68 5.39
N GLN A 146 -22.90 8.78 5.85
CA GLN A 146 -22.30 10.11 5.80
C GLN A 146 -22.54 10.86 7.10
N GLY A 147 -21.60 11.74 7.46
CA GLY A 147 -21.74 12.60 8.65
C GLY A 147 -21.79 11.83 9.96
N LEU A 148 -21.11 10.68 10.04
CA LEU A 148 -20.93 9.95 11.29
C LEU A 148 -19.85 10.64 12.12
N GLU A 149 -20.22 11.10 13.30
CA GLU A 149 -19.28 11.67 14.27
C GLU A 149 -18.87 10.59 15.27
N PHE A 150 -17.57 10.43 15.47
CA PHE A 150 -16.99 9.45 16.39
C PHE A 150 -16.27 10.16 17.53
N ASN A 151 -16.65 9.84 18.76
CA ASN A 151 -15.88 10.16 19.95
C ASN A 151 -14.83 9.07 20.22
N LYS A 152 -13.92 9.37 21.15
CA LYS A 152 -12.86 8.43 21.53
C LYS A 152 -13.46 7.13 22.07
N GLY A 153 -13.15 6.02 21.40
CA GLY A 153 -13.58 4.68 21.78
C GLY A 153 -14.92 4.26 21.18
N ASP A 154 -15.54 5.10 20.35
CA ASP A 154 -16.76 4.74 19.64
C ASP A 154 -16.48 3.67 18.59
N LEU A 155 -17.43 2.76 18.43
CA LEU A 155 -17.44 1.72 17.40
C LEU A 155 -18.78 1.79 16.66
N PHE A 156 -18.74 1.76 15.34
CA PHE A 156 -19.92 1.73 14.49
C PHE A 156 -19.92 0.45 13.67
N GLU A 157 -20.95 -0.38 13.88
CA GLU A 157 -21.12 -1.62 13.14
C GLU A 157 -21.85 -1.35 11.81
N ILE A 158 -21.20 -1.74 10.71
CA ILE A 158 -21.79 -1.67 9.37
C ILE A 158 -22.61 -2.94 9.16
N ASN A 159 -23.93 -2.78 9.13
CA ASN A 159 -24.87 -3.88 8.94
C ASN A 159 -25.26 -4.03 7.46
N GLY A 160 -25.64 -5.25 7.04
CA GLY A 160 -26.20 -5.51 5.70
C GLY A 160 -25.17 -5.82 4.60
N VAL A 161 -23.91 -6.07 4.98
CA VAL A 161 -22.83 -6.48 4.07
C VAL A 161 -22.44 -7.93 4.36
N ASP A 162 -21.91 -8.65 3.36
CA ASP A 162 -21.22 -9.92 3.59
C ASP A 162 -19.85 -9.64 4.23
N ASN A 163 -19.70 -10.02 5.50
CA ASN A 163 -18.51 -9.71 6.30
C ASN A 163 -17.22 -10.39 5.80
N PHE A 164 -17.30 -11.40 4.93
CA PHE A 164 -16.14 -12.11 4.40
C PHE A 164 -15.71 -11.65 3.01
N GLN A 165 -16.59 -10.96 2.27
CA GLN A 165 -16.29 -10.50 0.92
C GLN A 165 -16.99 -9.16 0.64
N ALA A 166 -16.26 -8.07 0.87
CA ALA A 166 -16.74 -6.71 0.66
C ALA A 166 -15.63 -5.82 0.08
N ASP A 167 -16.05 -4.69 -0.48
CA ASP A 167 -15.19 -3.58 -0.87
C ASP A 167 -15.65 -2.34 -0.08
N VAL A 168 -14.75 -1.73 0.67
CA VAL A 168 -15.06 -0.67 1.64
C VAL A 168 -14.17 0.53 1.37
N GLU A 169 -14.79 1.66 1.06
CA GLU A 169 -14.13 2.96 0.93
C GLU A 169 -14.61 3.84 2.10
N ILE A 170 -13.67 4.49 2.78
CA ILE A 170 -13.96 5.37 3.92
C ILE A 170 -13.09 6.61 3.88
N ASP A 171 -13.73 7.77 4.09
CA ASP A 171 -13.08 9.06 4.22
C ASP A 171 -13.16 9.52 5.68
N PHE A 172 -12.01 9.83 6.28
CA PHE A 172 -11.92 10.35 7.63
C PHE A 172 -11.62 11.86 7.61
N GLU A 173 -12.48 12.65 8.26
CA GLU A 173 -12.24 14.06 8.52
C GLU A 173 -11.86 14.27 9.99
N LEU A 174 -10.71 14.90 10.23
CA LEU A 174 -10.24 15.21 11.58
C LEU A 174 -10.75 16.59 12.00
N THR A 175 -11.43 16.66 13.14
CA THR A 175 -11.97 17.91 13.70
C THR A 175 -10.88 18.84 14.23
N SER A 176 -9.78 18.26 14.73
CA SER A 176 -8.59 18.98 15.18
C SER A 176 -7.36 18.11 14.96
N ILE A 177 -6.22 18.77 14.69
CA ILE A 177 -4.90 18.14 14.56
C ILE A 177 -3.95 18.56 15.69
N ASP A 178 -4.43 19.37 16.63
CA ASP A 178 -3.60 19.94 17.70
C ASP A 178 -3.22 18.90 18.75
N ASP A 179 -4.05 17.88 18.92
CA ASP A 179 -3.85 16.79 19.88
C ASP A 179 -2.88 15.71 19.35
N ALA A 180 -2.34 15.85 18.14
CA ALA A 180 -1.40 14.87 17.58
C ALA A 180 -0.10 14.76 18.40
N ASP A 181 0.28 13.54 18.74
CA ASP A 181 1.53 13.26 19.47
C ASP A 181 2.77 13.67 18.66
N PRO A 182 3.88 14.08 19.31
CA PRO A 182 5.11 14.41 18.60
C PRO A 182 5.68 13.18 17.87
N PHE A 183 6.15 13.39 16.64
CA PHE A 183 6.80 12.37 15.85
C PHE A 183 8.26 12.16 16.27
N ASP A 184 8.65 10.93 16.56
CA ASP A 184 10.06 10.56 16.76
C ASP A 184 10.69 10.08 15.43
N PRO A 185 11.71 10.77 14.89
CA PRO A 185 12.37 10.37 13.65
C PRO A 185 13.00 8.98 13.68
N SER A 186 13.32 8.44 14.86
CA SER A 186 13.87 7.08 15.00
C SER A 186 12.89 6.00 14.53
N TRP A 187 11.58 6.28 14.54
CA TRP A 187 10.56 5.37 14.03
C TRP A 187 10.68 5.11 12.52
N LEU A 188 11.32 5.99 11.74
CA LEU A 188 11.57 5.73 10.32
C LEU A 188 12.58 4.59 10.08
N LEU A 189 13.48 4.36 11.04
CA LEU A 189 14.49 3.31 10.94
C LEU A 189 13.92 1.93 11.27
N ASP A 190 12.82 1.89 12.03
CA ASP A 190 12.15 0.67 12.46
C ASP A 190 10.63 0.91 12.61
N ALA A 191 9.98 1.15 11.48
CA ALA A 191 8.54 1.40 11.43
C ALA A 191 7.73 0.19 11.90
N GLU A 192 8.26 -1.03 11.73
CA GLU A 192 7.61 -2.27 12.16
C GLU A 192 7.55 -2.37 13.68
N LYS A 193 8.68 -2.08 14.37
CA LYS A 193 8.68 -2.00 15.82
C LYS A 193 7.72 -0.93 16.34
N HIS A 194 7.73 0.27 15.73
CA HIS A 194 6.80 1.33 16.12
C HIS A 194 5.34 0.90 15.89
N CYS A 195 5.05 0.20 14.79
CA CYS A 195 3.75 -0.42 14.59
C CYS A 195 3.42 -1.31 15.79
N CYS A 196 4.26 -2.30 16.15
CA CYS A 196 3.98 -3.18 17.29
C CYS A 196 3.69 -2.42 18.61
N GLU A 197 4.42 -1.34 18.89
CA GLU A 197 4.24 -0.51 20.08
C GLU A 197 2.97 0.36 20.01
N ALA A 198 2.53 0.75 18.82
CA ALA A 198 1.35 1.58 18.56
C ALA A 198 0.10 0.75 18.21
N GLY A 199 -0.17 -0.31 18.98
CA GLY A 199 -1.35 -1.22 18.95
C GLY A 199 -2.70 -0.55 18.74
N ALA A 200 -3.69 -1.20 18.13
CA ALA A 200 -5.08 -0.72 18.18
C ALA A 200 -5.59 -0.46 19.62
N SER A 201 -5.02 -1.16 20.61
CA SER A 201 -5.30 -0.98 22.05
C SER A 201 -4.55 0.19 22.72
N VAL A 202 -3.58 0.80 22.07
CA VAL A 202 -2.73 1.86 22.64
C VAL A 202 -3.29 3.22 22.23
N HIS A 203 -3.97 3.93 23.12
CA HIS A 203 -4.50 5.26 22.78
C HIS A 203 -3.38 6.28 22.54
N GLY A 204 -3.44 7.00 21.41
CA GLY A 204 -2.62 8.18 21.16
C GLY A 204 -3.44 9.46 21.25
N GLY A 205 -2.80 10.56 20.89
CA GLY A 205 -3.44 11.86 20.71
C GLY A 205 -4.47 11.85 19.58
N ILE A 206 -4.07 11.42 18.38
CA ILE A 206 -4.97 11.20 17.24
C ILE A 206 -4.80 9.77 16.72
N GLY A 207 -5.81 8.96 16.97
CA GLY A 207 -5.87 7.55 16.65
C GLY A 207 -5.50 6.62 17.81
N PRO A 208 -5.70 5.31 17.63
CA PRO A 208 -6.04 4.67 16.36
C PRO A 208 -7.50 4.93 15.95
N PHE A 209 -7.73 5.21 14.67
CA PHE A 209 -9.06 5.29 14.03
C PHE A 209 -9.00 4.59 12.68
N GLY A 210 -10.04 3.86 12.29
CA GLY A 210 -9.97 3.01 11.11
C GLY A 210 -11.12 2.01 11.04
N LEU A 211 -10.81 0.87 10.42
CA LEU A 211 -11.75 -0.23 10.21
C LEU A 211 -11.34 -1.43 11.07
N VAL A 212 -12.36 -2.16 11.53
CA VAL A 212 -12.21 -3.52 12.04
C VAL A 212 -12.85 -4.45 11.02
N ILE A 213 -12.08 -5.39 10.48
CA ILE A 213 -12.50 -6.32 9.43
C ILE A 213 -12.31 -7.76 9.90
N LEU A 214 -13.02 -8.69 9.25
CA LEU A 214 -12.99 -10.12 9.58
C LEU A 214 -13.20 -10.38 11.09
N ALA A 215 -14.13 -9.62 11.69
CA ALA A 215 -14.37 -9.64 13.13
C ALA A 215 -15.43 -10.66 13.53
N SER A 216 -15.21 -11.37 14.63
CA SER A 216 -16.21 -12.20 15.29
C SER A 216 -17.24 -11.34 16.04
N ASN A 217 -18.45 -11.87 16.26
CA ASN A 217 -19.54 -11.13 16.94
C ASN A 217 -19.16 -10.63 18.36
N ASN A 218 -18.21 -11.30 19.02
CA ASN A 218 -17.72 -10.95 20.35
C ASN A 218 -16.36 -10.22 20.32
N MET A 219 -15.84 -9.87 19.13
CA MET A 219 -14.55 -9.21 18.91
C MET A 219 -13.33 -9.98 19.45
N GLU A 220 -13.46 -11.29 19.71
CA GLU A 220 -12.33 -12.13 20.10
C GLU A 220 -11.35 -12.35 18.95
N GLU A 221 -11.85 -12.42 17.72
CA GLU A 221 -11.06 -12.44 16.49
C GLU A 221 -11.41 -11.21 15.66
N HIS A 222 -10.39 -10.49 15.20
CA HIS A 222 -10.54 -9.35 14.30
C HIS A 222 -9.18 -8.95 13.73
N THR A 223 -9.21 -8.24 12.60
CA THR A 223 -8.06 -7.52 12.05
C THR A 223 -8.40 -6.04 12.05
N THR A 224 -7.50 -5.16 12.47
CA THR A 224 -7.74 -3.71 12.36
C THR A 224 -6.84 -3.07 11.31
N VAL A 225 -7.43 -2.20 10.50
CA VAL A 225 -6.70 -1.33 9.57
C VAL A 225 -6.95 0.09 10.03
N HIS A 226 -5.93 0.72 10.60
CA HIS A 226 -6.09 2.00 11.28
C HIS A 226 -4.99 3.00 10.99
N PHE A 227 -5.32 4.25 11.25
CA PHE A 227 -4.46 5.40 11.08
C PHE A 227 -4.07 6.00 12.42
N ARG A 228 -2.90 6.61 12.44
CA ARG A 228 -2.45 7.54 13.50
C ARG A 228 -1.83 8.76 12.88
N VAL A 229 -1.99 9.89 13.56
CA VAL A 229 -1.40 11.16 13.12
C VAL A 229 -0.41 11.67 14.17
N TYR A 230 0.79 12.01 13.71
CA TYR A 230 1.85 12.59 14.51
C TYR A 230 2.24 13.97 14.00
N LYS A 231 2.70 14.83 14.90
CA LYS A 231 3.20 16.17 14.61
C LYS A 231 4.72 16.16 14.49
N SER A 232 5.23 16.55 13.33
CA SER A 232 6.65 16.82 13.10
C SER A 232 6.90 18.34 13.03
N LEU A 233 8.17 18.77 13.06
CA LEU A 233 8.57 20.18 13.14
C LEU A 233 8.00 21.08 12.03
N GLN A 234 7.68 20.50 10.86
CA GLN A 234 7.24 21.25 9.68
C GLN A 234 6.01 20.65 8.99
N LYS A 235 5.60 19.44 9.37
CA LYS A 235 4.56 18.64 8.69
C LYS A 235 3.90 17.66 9.67
N TYR A 236 2.83 17.02 9.22
CA TYR A 236 2.23 15.88 9.88
C TYR A 236 2.74 14.59 9.27
N MET A 237 2.84 13.55 10.09
CA MET A 237 3.19 12.20 9.68
C MET A 237 1.98 11.30 9.94
N ILE A 238 1.56 10.57 8.92
CA ILE A 238 0.45 9.62 9.04
C ILE A 238 1.03 8.21 9.02
N LEU A 239 0.72 7.43 10.05
CA LEU A 239 0.98 6.01 10.09
C LEU A 239 -0.28 5.27 9.67
N ILE A 240 -0.14 4.33 8.73
CA ILE A 240 -1.16 3.35 8.40
C ILE A 240 -0.67 2.01 8.93
N ARG A 241 -1.54 1.26 9.59
CA ARG A 241 -1.24 -0.06 10.14
C ARG A 241 -2.35 -1.04 9.81
N SER A 242 -1.93 -2.29 9.59
CA SER A 242 -2.80 -3.47 9.64
C SER A 242 -2.29 -4.37 10.77
N ASP A 243 -3.14 -4.75 11.73
CA ASP A 243 -2.84 -5.70 12.81
C ASP A 243 -3.87 -6.82 12.92
#